data_AF-A0A5A7T6F6-F1
#
_entry.id   AF-A0A5A7T6F6-F1
#
_cell.length_a   1.000
_cell.length_b   1.000
_cell.length_c   1.000
_cell.angle_alpha   90.00
_cell.angle_beta   90.00
_cell.angle_gamma   90.00
#
_symmetry.space_group_name_H-M   'P 1'
#
loop_
_entity.id
_entity.type
_entity.pdbx_description
1 polymer ?
#
loop_
_entity_poly.entity_id
_entity_poly.type
_entity_poly.pdbx_seq_one_letter_code
_entity_poly.pdbx_strand_id
1 'polypeptide(L)'
;MEPLIADLGLDKLLSGRSKIAFASSSARNLGSHRSTPNRENQDGSGGSPSVSLGSAYQAPESLKNVKSSPKWDVYSFGVIVMELVSGRIGTEREFGSGEEEGRIKKMVDLAIREEVEGKEEAVMGIFRLGFSCVNLVPQKRPTMKEALQVLDKIASSIT
;
A
#
# COMPACT_ATOMS: atom_id res chain seq x y z
N MET A 1 25.71 -13.82 17.13
CA MET A 1 24.76 -13.68 16.01
C MET A 1 23.78 -12.62 16.42
N GLU A 2 23.92 -11.41 15.88
CA GLU A 2 22.92 -10.36 16.09
C GLU A 2 21.78 -10.58 15.09
N PRO A 3 20.51 -10.59 15.54
CA PRO A 3 19.39 -10.70 14.62
C PRO A 3 19.28 -9.41 13.80
N LEU A 4 19.51 -9.51 12.49
CA LEU A 4 19.17 -8.46 11.53
C LEU A 4 17.64 -8.41 11.42
N ILE A 5 17.00 -7.61 12.27
CA ILE A 5 15.60 -7.26 12.07
C ILE A 5 15.59 -6.33 10.87
N ALA A 6 15.13 -6.84 9.71
CA ALA A 6 14.84 -6.01 8.56
C ALA A 6 13.90 -4.88 9.00
N ASP A 7 14.17 -3.64 8.61
CA ASP A 7 13.48 -2.45 9.13
C ASP A 7 11.97 -2.41 8.82
N LEU A 8 11.41 -3.40 8.09
CA LEU A 8 10.03 -3.45 7.59
C LEU A 8 9.60 -2.15 6.89
N GLY A 9 10.55 -1.36 6.39
CA GLY A 9 10.30 -0.02 5.85
C GLY A 9 9.94 1.03 6.92
N LEU A 10 10.07 0.77 8.22
CA LEU A 10 9.80 1.72 9.31
C LEU A 10 10.70 2.96 9.23
N ASP A 11 11.93 2.82 8.77
CA ASP A 11 12.80 3.98 8.53
C ASP A 11 12.24 4.89 7.42
N LYS A 12 11.44 4.37 6.47
CA LYS A 12 10.75 5.19 5.47
C LYS A 12 9.53 5.93 6.06
N LEU A 13 8.93 5.40 7.11
CA LEU A 13 7.84 6.04 7.87
C LEU A 13 8.37 7.13 8.82
N LEU A 14 9.53 6.91 9.45
CA LEU A 14 10.13 7.80 10.44
C LEU A 14 11.05 8.86 9.81
N SER A 15 11.82 8.48 8.79
CA SER A 15 12.67 9.38 8.02
C SER A 15 11.85 9.95 6.88
N GLY A 16 10.99 10.92 7.19
CA GLY A 16 10.31 11.72 6.18
C GLY A 16 11.35 12.33 5.22
N ARG A 17 11.58 11.70 4.07
CA ARG A 17 12.56 12.17 3.09
C ARG A 17 12.04 12.03 1.68
N SER A 18 11.41 13.10 1.24
CA SER A 18 11.92 13.95 0.16
C SER A 18 13.16 13.41 -0.57
N LYS A 19 12.98 12.48 -1.51
CA LYS A 19 13.84 12.28 -2.69
C LYS A 19 13.04 11.54 -3.78
N ILE A 20 11.90 12.11 -4.14
CA ILE A 20 11.54 12.16 -5.55
C ILE A 20 12.36 13.31 -6.12
N ALA A 21 13.09 13.09 -7.20
CA ALA A 21 13.77 14.17 -7.90
C ALA A 21 12.72 15.20 -8.34
N PHE A 22 12.58 16.28 -7.57
CA PHE A 22 11.87 17.47 -8.02
C PHE A 22 12.84 18.64 -7.94
N ALA A 23 13.01 19.26 -9.10
CA ALA A 23 13.80 20.45 -9.27
C ALA A 23 13.39 21.53 -8.25
N SER A 24 14.41 22.25 -7.81
CA SER A 24 14.40 23.46 -7.00
C SER A 24 13.18 24.36 -7.20
N SER A 25 12.53 24.75 -6.09
CA SER A 25 12.16 26.15 -5.76
C SER A 25 11.37 26.13 -4.45
N SER A 26 11.98 26.49 -3.32
CA SER A 26 12.04 27.85 -2.76
C SER A 26 11.02 28.00 -1.62
N ALA A 27 11.55 28.08 -0.41
CA ALA A 27 10.83 28.29 0.84
C ALA A 27 10.14 29.67 0.87
N ARG A 28 8.83 29.74 1.17
CA ARG A 28 8.12 30.86 1.85
C ARG A 28 6.85 30.29 2.50
N ASN A 29 6.72 30.20 3.82
CA ASN A 29 6.40 31.21 4.84
C ASN A 29 4.92 31.16 5.26
N LEU A 30 4.68 31.06 6.57
CA LEU A 30 3.37 31.04 7.24
C LEU A 30 2.63 32.38 7.06
N GLY A 31 1.31 32.35 6.87
CA GLY A 31 0.46 33.55 6.91
C GLY A 31 -1.03 33.29 6.67
N SER A 32 -1.88 33.98 7.42
CA SER A 32 -3.34 33.80 7.61
C SER A 32 -4.22 34.75 6.74
N HIS A 33 -5.53 34.44 6.67
CA HIS A 33 -6.72 35.26 6.30
C HIS A 33 -7.31 35.25 4.84
N ARG A 34 -8.55 34.71 4.76
CA ARG A 34 -9.82 35.21 4.17
C ARG A 34 -9.85 35.82 2.74
N SER A 35 -10.66 35.20 1.84
CA SER A 35 -11.78 35.77 1.02
C SER A 35 -11.99 35.05 -0.34
N THR A 36 -13.24 34.88 -0.77
CA THR A 36 -13.73 34.41 -2.09
C THR A 36 -13.82 35.58 -3.10
N PRO A 37 -14.37 35.45 -4.34
CA PRO A 37 -14.11 34.54 -5.48
C PRO A 37 -13.94 35.30 -6.85
N ASN A 38 -13.27 34.76 -7.89
CA ASN A 38 -13.64 34.94 -9.32
C ASN A 38 -12.79 34.10 -10.33
N ARG A 39 -13.50 33.73 -11.42
CA ARG A 39 -13.23 33.17 -12.75
C ARG A 39 -11.83 33.01 -13.40
N GLU A 40 -11.80 31.90 -14.15
CA GLU A 40 -11.42 31.71 -15.58
C GLU A 40 -10.12 30.97 -15.98
N ASN A 41 -10.38 29.91 -16.76
CA ASN A 41 -9.62 29.25 -17.83
C ASN A 41 -8.41 28.33 -17.57
N GLN A 42 -8.71 27.04 -17.85
CA GLN A 42 -7.94 26.03 -18.57
C GLN A 42 -6.51 26.40 -18.97
N ASP A 43 -5.55 25.61 -18.49
CA ASP A 43 -4.54 25.05 -19.39
C ASP A 43 -4.03 23.69 -18.90
N GLY A 44 -3.75 22.81 -19.84
CA GLY A 44 -3.36 21.43 -19.60
C GLY A 44 -1.93 21.31 -19.04
N SER A 45 -1.77 20.47 -18.02
CA SER A 45 -0.50 19.81 -17.76
C SER A 45 -0.76 18.53 -16.98
N GLY A 46 -0.35 17.39 -17.55
CA GLY A 46 -0.46 16.08 -16.94
C GLY A 46 0.38 16.01 -15.67
N GLY A 47 -0.22 16.39 -14.55
CA GLY A 47 0.35 16.19 -13.24
C GLY A 47 0.37 14.70 -12.94
N SER A 48 1.56 14.11 -12.91
CA SER A 48 1.77 12.83 -12.24
C SER A 48 1.15 12.90 -10.84
N PRO A 49 0.30 11.96 -10.42
CA PRO A 49 -0.28 12.04 -9.09
C PRO A 49 0.87 11.85 -8.11
N SER A 50 1.32 12.93 -7.47
CA SER A 50 2.13 12.85 -6.26
C SER A 50 1.23 12.20 -5.21
N VAL A 51 1.29 10.89 -5.10
CA VAL A 51 0.60 10.15 -4.05
C VAL A 51 1.14 10.69 -2.73
N SER A 52 0.33 11.49 -2.03
CA SER A 52 0.65 11.85 -0.66
C SER A 52 0.74 10.54 0.12
N LEU A 53 1.73 10.40 1.01
CA LEU A 53 1.91 9.17 1.79
C LEU A 53 0.61 8.77 2.55
N GLY A 54 -0.19 9.76 2.96
CA GLY A 54 -1.52 9.55 3.54
C GLY A 54 -2.54 8.93 2.58
N SER A 55 -2.42 9.14 1.27
CA SER A 55 -3.35 8.59 0.27
C SER A 55 -3.06 7.16 -0.17
N ALA A 56 -1.82 6.68 -0.02
CA ALA A 56 -1.41 5.39 -0.56
C ALA A 56 -2.06 4.20 0.17
N TYR A 57 -2.19 4.28 1.50
CA TYR A 57 -2.81 3.25 2.33
C TYR A 57 -4.30 3.49 2.57
N GLN A 58 -4.83 4.62 2.09
CA GLN A 58 -6.18 5.05 2.39
C GLN A 58 -7.19 4.34 1.48
N ALA A 59 -8.23 3.76 2.08
CA ALA A 59 -9.30 3.12 1.34
C ALA A 59 -9.99 4.15 0.41
N PRO A 60 -10.24 3.82 -0.87
CA PRO A 60 -10.70 4.79 -1.86
C PRO A 60 -12.03 5.46 -1.52
N GLU A 61 -12.90 4.75 -0.79
CA GLU A 61 -14.20 5.27 -0.35
C GLU A 61 -14.10 6.26 0.82
N SER A 62 -13.00 6.27 1.57
CA SER A 62 -12.84 7.15 2.75
C SER A 62 -12.68 8.62 2.37
N LEU A 63 -12.31 8.92 1.12
CA LEU A 63 -12.30 10.28 0.59
C LEU A 63 -13.70 10.83 0.33
N LYS A 64 -14.68 9.94 0.13
CA LYS A 64 -16.06 10.29 -0.22
C LYS A 64 -17.03 10.16 0.95
N ASN A 65 -16.72 9.27 1.89
CA ASN A 65 -17.59 8.95 3.02
C ASN A 65 -16.98 9.47 4.32
N VAL A 66 -17.74 10.26 5.07
CA VAL A 66 -17.32 10.80 6.38
C VAL A 66 -17.43 9.73 7.48
N LYS A 67 -18.28 8.72 7.30
CA LYS A 67 -18.45 7.65 8.28
C LYS A 67 -17.37 6.60 8.13
N SER A 68 -16.50 6.50 9.13
CA SER A 68 -15.48 5.45 9.21
C SER A 68 -16.11 4.06 9.26
N SER A 69 -15.38 3.09 8.72
CA SER A 69 -15.75 1.68 8.71
C SER A 69 -14.51 0.83 8.99
N PRO A 70 -14.63 -0.29 9.73
CA PRO A 70 -13.52 -1.24 9.90
C PRO A 70 -12.92 -1.74 8.56
N LYS A 71 -13.69 -1.67 7.47
CA LYS A 71 -13.22 -2.03 6.14
C LYS A 71 -12.12 -1.11 5.60
N TRP A 72 -12.00 0.12 6.13
CA TRP A 72 -10.90 1.01 5.76
C TRP A 72 -9.58 0.46 6.27
N ASP A 73 -9.54 0.02 7.53
CA ASP A 73 -8.35 -0.58 8.13
C ASP A 73 -7.95 -1.87 7.41
N VAL A 74 -8.93 -2.69 6.99
CA VAL A 74 -8.68 -3.89 6.18
C VAL A 74 -7.97 -3.54 4.86
N TYR A 75 -8.38 -2.45 4.20
CA TYR A 75 -7.73 -2.01 2.97
C TYR A 75 -6.28 -1.58 3.23
N SER A 76 -6.06 -0.72 4.23
CA SER A 76 -4.73 -0.26 4.62
C SER A 76 -3.81 -1.43 4.97
N PHE A 77 -4.33 -2.39 5.73
CA PHE A 77 -3.65 -3.65 6.04
C PHE A 77 -3.25 -4.42 4.77
N GLY A 78 -4.17 -4.55 3.81
CA GLY A 78 -3.88 -5.19 2.53
C GLY A 78 -2.74 -4.53 1.75
N VAL A 79 -2.71 -3.19 1.71
CA VAL A 79 -1.63 -2.44 1.05
C VAL A 79 -0.29 -2.69 1.75
N ILE A 80 -0.27 -2.68 3.09
CA ILE A 80 0.95 -2.96 3.88
C ILE A 80 1.43 -4.39 3.62
N VAL A 81 0.54 -5.39 3.63
CA VAL A 81 0.92 -6.78 3.32
C VAL A 81 1.55 -6.89 1.93
N MET A 82 0.95 -6.25 0.93
CA MET A 82 1.49 -6.24 -0.43
C MET A 82 2.85 -5.53 -0.50
N GLU A 83 3.02 -4.42 0.23
CA GLU A 83 4.29 -3.69 0.31
C GLU A 83 5.40 -4.54 0.96
N LEU A 84 5.11 -5.22 2.06
CA LEU A 84 6.07 -6.05 2.76
C LEU A 84 6.59 -7.20 1.90
N VAL A 85 5.71 -7.82 1.10
CA VAL A 85 6.10 -8.95 0.26
C VAL A 85 6.75 -8.51 -1.06
N SER A 86 6.38 -7.34 -1.60
CA SER A 86 6.89 -6.86 -2.89
C SER A 86 8.01 -5.81 -2.82
N GLY A 87 8.26 -5.27 -1.62
CA GLY A 87 9.23 -4.19 -1.39
C GLY A 87 8.79 -2.83 -1.93
N ARG A 88 7.56 -2.72 -2.46
CA ARG A 88 7.06 -1.54 -3.16
C ARG A 88 5.61 -1.28 -2.78
N ILE A 89 5.29 0.00 -2.60
CA ILE A 89 3.91 0.44 -2.42
C ILE A 89 3.21 0.32 -3.78
N GLY A 90 2.07 -0.37 -3.80
CA GLY A 90 1.20 -0.42 -4.97
C GLY A 90 -0.25 -0.73 -4.62
N THR A 91 -1.14 -0.55 -5.57
CA THR A 91 -2.58 -0.85 -5.44
C THR A 91 -2.99 -2.02 -6.34
N GLU A 92 -4.20 -2.56 -6.15
CA GLU A 92 -4.78 -3.62 -7.02
C GLU A 92 -4.62 -3.32 -8.52
N ARG A 93 -4.68 -2.04 -8.92
CA ARG A 93 -4.48 -1.62 -10.32
C ARG A 93 -3.06 -1.79 -10.84
N GLU A 94 -2.06 -1.65 -9.97
CA GLU A 94 -0.65 -1.78 -10.33
C GLU A 94 -0.20 -3.25 -10.25
N PHE A 95 -0.81 -4.01 -9.34
CA PHE A 95 -0.50 -5.41 -9.11
C PHE A 95 -1.26 -6.38 -10.04
N GLY A 96 -2.38 -5.96 -10.64
CA GLY A 96 -3.22 -6.79 -11.52
C GLY A 96 -4.19 -7.69 -10.74
N SER A 97 -5.04 -8.46 -11.44
CA SER A 97 -5.82 -9.51 -10.76
C SER A 97 -4.85 -10.58 -10.25
N GLY A 98 -4.98 -10.99 -8.99
CA GLY A 98 -4.12 -11.98 -8.32
C GLY A 98 -4.24 -13.42 -8.86
N GLU A 99 -4.52 -13.58 -10.15
CA GLU A 99 -4.87 -14.82 -10.83
C GLU A 99 -3.70 -15.39 -11.65
N GLU A 100 -2.70 -14.56 -11.98
CA GLU A 100 -1.52 -15.01 -12.73
C GLU A 100 -0.38 -15.42 -11.76
N GLU A 101 -0.35 -16.69 -11.38
CA GLU A 101 0.67 -17.27 -10.49
C GLU A 101 2.12 -16.94 -10.94
N GLY A 102 2.38 -16.95 -12.25
CA GLY A 102 3.69 -16.59 -12.81
C GLY A 102 4.08 -15.13 -12.61
N ARG A 103 3.10 -14.24 -12.42
CA ARG A 103 3.31 -12.82 -12.11
C ARG A 103 3.55 -12.61 -10.62
N ILE A 104 2.81 -13.32 -9.76
CA ILE A 104 2.96 -13.25 -8.30
C ILE A 104 4.39 -13.62 -7.88
N LYS A 105 4.97 -14.68 -8.44
CA LYS A 105 6.37 -15.08 -8.14
C LYS A 105 7.40 -14.03 -8.52
N LYS A 106 7.13 -13.22 -9.55
CA LYS A 106 8.02 -12.12 -9.98
C LYS A 106 7.85 -10.86 -9.14
N MET A 107 6.77 -10.76 -8.38
CA MET A 107 6.46 -9.59 -7.56
C MET A 107 7.14 -9.63 -6.18
N VAL A 108 7.62 -10.78 -5.74
CA VAL A 108 8.35 -10.94 -4.47
C VAL A 108 9.59 -10.04 -4.47
N ASP A 109 9.82 -9.33 -3.37
CA ASP A 109 11.01 -8.52 -3.18
C ASP A 109 12.27 -9.39 -3.31
N LEU A 110 13.24 -8.90 -4.07
CA LEU A 110 14.55 -9.54 -4.22
C LEU A 110 15.23 -9.72 -2.86
N ALA A 111 14.98 -8.83 -1.90
CA ALA A 111 15.58 -8.90 -0.57
C ALA A 111 15.15 -10.14 0.24
N ILE A 112 13.92 -10.65 0.04
CA ILE A 112 13.39 -11.81 0.79
C ILE A 112 13.31 -13.08 -0.07
N ARG A 113 13.68 -13.00 -1.35
CA ARG A 113 13.42 -14.06 -2.33
C ARG A 113 14.09 -15.39 -1.99
N GLU A 114 15.30 -15.34 -1.42
CA GLU A 114 16.02 -16.52 -0.94
C GLU A 114 15.33 -17.14 0.28
N GLU A 115 14.83 -16.32 1.22
CA GLU A 115 14.17 -16.79 2.45
C GLU A 115 12.81 -17.47 2.19
N VAL A 116 12.18 -17.14 1.07
CA VAL A 116 10.89 -17.69 0.65
C VAL A 116 11.01 -18.80 -0.40
N GLU A 117 12.22 -19.18 -0.79
CA GLU A 117 12.43 -20.33 -1.68
C GLU A 117 11.89 -21.61 -1.02
N GLY A 118 11.09 -22.38 -1.77
CA GLY A 118 10.39 -23.56 -1.26
C GLY A 118 9.13 -23.26 -0.42
N LYS A 119 8.75 -21.99 -0.27
CA LYS A 119 7.53 -21.53 0.43
C LYS A 119 6.57 -20.81 -0.53
N GLU A 120 6.56 -21.18 -1.81
CA GLU A 120 5.84 -20.48 -2.86
C GLU A 120 4.33 -20.44 -2.61
N GLU A 121 3.74 -21.56 -2.15
CA GLU A 121 2.31 -21.62 -1.81
C GLU A 121 1.94 -20.66 -0.69
N ALA A 122 2.79 -20.54 0.33
CA ALA A 122 2.57 -19.61 1.42
C ALA A 122 2.62 -18.16 0.93
N VAL A 123 3.63 -17.81 0.12
CA VAL A 123 3.76 -16.49 -0.48
C VAL A 123 2.55 -16.16 -1.37
N MET A 124 2.11 -17.11 -2.20
CA MET A 124 0.89 -16.95 -3.00
C MET A 124 -0.34 -16.75 -2.13
N GLY A 125 -0.46 -17.47 -1.02
CA GLY A 125 -1.52 -17.29 -0.03
C GLY A 125 -1.54 -15.86 0.53
N ILE A 126 -0.37 -15.30 0.87
CA ILE A 126 -0.25 -13.93 1.36
C ILE A 126 -0.68 -12.93 0.28
N PHE A 127 -0.24 -13.10 -0.97
CA PHE A 127 -0.68 -12.24 -2.07
C PHE A 127 -2.19 -12.30 -2.29
N ARG A 128 -2.78 -13.50 -2.33
CA ARG A 128 -4.24 -13.68 -2.47
C ARG A 128 -5.02 -13.00 -1.34
N LEU A 129 -4.52 -13.08 -0.12
CA LEU A 129 -5.10 -12.36 1.02
C LEU A 129 -4.97 -10.85 0.84
N GLY A 130 -3.78 -10.35 0.47
CA GLY A 130 -3.52 -8.95 0.17
C GLY A 130 -4.49 -8.39 -0.86
N PHE A 131 -4.62 -9.06 -2.02
CA PHE A 131 -5.58 -8.71 -3.08
C PHE A 131 -7.02 -8.65 -2.59
N SER A 132 -7.43 -9.63 -1.78
CA SER A 132 -8.78 -9.66 -1.20
C SER A 132 -9.01 -8.47 -0.25
N CYS A 133 -7.99 -8.06 0.51
CA CYS A 133 -8.05 -6.93 1.42
C CYS A 133 -8.09 -5.57 0.68
N VAL A 134 -7.36 -5.43 -0.42
CA VAL A 134 -7.33 -4.19 -1.22
C VAL A 134 -8.47 -4.06 -2.23
N ASN A 135 -9.50 -4.91 -2.13
CA ASN A 135 -10.64 -4.86 -3.06
C ASN A 135 -11.31 -3.48 -3.06
N LEU A 136 -11.57 -2.93 -4.25
CA LEU A 136 -12.24 -1.64 -4.38
C LEU A 136 -13.67 -1.62 -3.80
N VAL A 137 -14.33 -2.78 -3.69
CA VAL A 137 -15.65 -2.92 -3.07
C VAL A 137 -15.49 -3.32 -1.60
N PRO A 138 -15.83 -2.45 -0.62
CA PRO A 138 -15.56 -2.71 0.81
C PRO A 138 -16.23 -3.98 1.35
N GLN A 139 -17.37 -4.36 0.79
CA GLN A 139 -18.11 -5.55 1.18
C GLN A 139 -17.46 -6.87 0.73
N LYS A 140 -16.62 -6.82 -0.30
CA LYS A 140 -15.87 -7.99 -0.78
C LYS A 140 -14.58 -8.22 0.02
N ARG A 141 -14.12 -7.23 0.78
CA ARG A 141 -12.97 -7.39 1.66
C ARG A 141 -13.32 -8.36 2.79
N PRO A 142 -12.38 -9.18 3.27
CA PRO A 142 -12.62 -9.98 4.47
C PRO A 142 -12.82 -9.08 5.71
N THR A 143 -13.20 -9.67 6.81
CA THR A 143 -13.06 -9.09 8.15
C THR A 143 -11.62 -9.30 8.63
N MET A 144 -11.15 -8.48 9.58
CA MET A 144 -9.82 -8.69 10.17
C MET A 144 -9.69 -10.05 10.85
N LYS A 145 -10.79 -10.60 11.38
CA LYS A 145 -10.81 -11.96 11.95
C LYS A 145 -10.58 -13.03 10.89
N GLU A 146 -11.24 -12.91 9.73
CA GLU A 146 -11.04 -13.84 8.61
C GLU A 146 -9.63 -13.71 8.04
N ALA A 147 -9.11 -12.48 7.91
CA ALA A 147 -7.73 -12.25 7.47
C ALA A 147 -6.71 -12.93 8.40
N LEU A 148 -6.88 -12.80 9.72
CA LEU A 148 -6.06 -13.50 10.71
C LEU A 148 -6.13 -15.02 10.55
N GLN A 149 -7.34 -15.58 10.40
CA GLN A 149 -7.50 -17.02 10.20
C GLN A 149 -6.80 -17.53 8.93
N VAL A 150 -6.76 -16.73 7.86
CA VAL A 150 -6.01 -17.07 6.65
C VAL A 150 -4.50 -17.02 6.94
N LEU A 151 -4.01 -15.99 7.63
CA LEU A 151 -2.60 -15.90 8.03
C LEU A 151 -2.16 -17.08 8.90
N ASP A 152 -2.95 -17.47 9.90
CA ASP A 152 -2.64 -18.59 10.79
C ASP A 152 -2.52 -19.91 10.02
N LYS A 153 -3.41 -20.13 9.03
CA LYS A 153 -3.36 -21.29 8.14
C LYS A 153 -2.09 -21.27 7.27
N ILE A 154 -1.72 -20.12 6.73
CA ILE A 154 -0.50 -19.96 5.94
C ILE A 154 0.73 -20.22 6.82
N ALA A 155 0.79 -19.63 8.02
CA ALA A 155 1.91 -19.84 8.95
C ALA A 155 2.07 -21.31 9.35
N SER A 156 0.96 -22.01 9.59
CA SER A 156 0.94 -23.44 9.91
C SER A 156 1.41 -24.33 8.75
N SER A 157 1.38 -23.83 7.51
CA SER A 157 1.86 -24.57 6.32
C SER A 157 3.35 -24.41 6.05
N ILE A 158 4.02 -23.47 6.73
CA ILE A 158 5.46 -23.19 6.60
C ILE A 158 6.28 -23.95 7.67
N THR A 159 5.63 -24.38 8.75
CA THR A 159 6.24 -25.12 9.86
C THR A 159 6.26 -26.62 9.57
#